data_AF-A0A8S9MLB6-F1
#
_entry.id   AF-A0A8S9MLB6-F1
#
_cell.length_a   1.000
_cell.length_b   1.000
_cell.length_c   1.000
_cell.angle_alpha   90.00
_cell.angle_beta   90.00
_cell.angle_gamma   90.00
#
_symmetry.space_group_name_H-M   'P 1'
#
loop_
_entity.id
_entity.type
_entity.pdbx_description
1 polymer ?
#
loop_
_entity_poly.entity_id
_entity_poly.type
_entity_poly.pdbx_seq_one_letter_code
_entity_poly.pdbx_strand_id
1 'polypeptide(L)'
;MANDSMFLSLVDFQTIQQGVEDENILIDVIGEVADLEHLQTVLCSGKERKKIEFSLTDLDGRRIACCLWGKFAESIEANCNAAGGDTVICLLRFVKVGTYRDEIQISNSYDASQIFFNPPIMETEAFLKRVLIMPLVYNADNFITLQEAISLDCINLQPTSAGVLA
;
A
#
# COMPACT_ATOMS: atom_id res chain seq x y z
N MET A 1 -18.47 22.06 -3.36
CA MET A 1 -17.76 22.81 -4.43
C MET A 1 -16.86 21.81 -5.14
N ALA A 2 -16.89 21.84 -6.47
CA ALA A 2 -16.17 20.99 -7.42
C ALA A 2 -16.35 19.47 -7.26
N ASN A 3 -17.50 18.95 -7.74
CA ASN A 3 -17.51 17.60 -8.33
C ASN A 3 -16.96 17.74 -9.76
N ASP A 4 -15.68 18.12 -9.87
CA ASP A 4 -14.92 17.84 -11.08
C ASP A 4 -14.69 16.35 -11.01
N SER A 5 -15.51 15.60 -11.72
CA SER A 5 -15.36 14.16 -11.86
C SER A 5 -13.95 13.89 -12.38
N MET A 6 -13.02 13.55 -11.49
CA MET A 6 -11.72 13.03 -11.89
C MET A 6 -12.03 11.81 -12.74
N PHE A 7 -11.83 11.91 -14.05
CA PHE A 7 -11.92 10.76 -14.92
C PHE A 7 -10.75 9.85 -14.56
N LEU A 8 -11.02 8.84 -13.75
CA LEU A 8 -10.06 7.83 -13.33
C LEU A 8 -10.16 6.65 -14.29
N SER A 9 -9.01 6.23 -14.83
CA SER A 9 -8.90 5.00 -15.60
C SER A 9 -8.04 4.03 -14.80
N LEU A 10 -8.62 3.53 -13.69
CA LEU A 10 -7.92 2.62 -12.79
C LEU A 10 -7.67 1.27 -13.47
N VAL A 11 -6.43 0.79 -13.38
CA VAL A 11 -6.06 -0.57 -13.79
C VAL A 11 -5.93 -1.42 -12.54
N ASP A 12 -6.53 -2.61 -12.54
CA ASP A 12 -6.46 -3.53 -11.43
C ASP A 12 -5.08 -4.22 -11.35
N PHE A 13 -4.67 -4.59 -10.14
CA PHE A 13 -3.31 -5.10 -9.91
C PHE A 13 -3.08 -6.46 -10.57
N GLN A 14 -4.13 -7.26 -10.75
CA GLN A 14 -4.02 -8.56 -11.41
C GLN A 14 -3.68 -8.38 -12.90
N THR A 15 -4.33 -7.43 -13.59
CA THR A 15 -4.03 -7.09 -14.99
C THR A 15 -2.58 -6.62 -15.14
N ILE A 16 -2.09 -5.78 -14.23
CA ILE A 16 -0.70 -5.30 -14.24
C ILE A 16 0.28 -6.48 -14.05
N GLN A 17 0.02 -7.35 -13.07
CA GLN A 17 0.86 -8.51 -12.77
C GLN A 17 0.90 -9.56 -13.87
N GLN A 18 -0.15 -9.66 -14.68
CA GLN A 18 -0.20 -10.55 -15.83
C GLN A 18 0.59 -10.01 -17.03
N GLY A 19 1.11 -8.77 -16.96
CA GLY A 19 1.89 -8.16 -18.03
C GLY A 19 1.08 -7.88 -19.30
N VAL A 20 -0.24 -7.70 -19.15
CA VAL A 20 -1.16 -7.45 -20.28
C VAL A 20 -1.07 -5.99 -20.75
N GLU A 21 -0.50 -5.11 -19.93
CA GLU A 21 -0.37 -3.68 -20.21
C GLU A 21 0.80 -3.35 -21.12
N ASP A 22 0.58 -2.42 -22.06
CA ASP A 22 1.64 -1.84 -22.89
C ASP A 22 2.52 -0.94 -22.02
N GLU A 23 3.82 -1.23 -21.96
CA GLU A 23 4.82 -0.47 -21.19
C GLU A 23 4.91 1.02 -21.59
N ASN A 24 4.33 1.40 -22.73
CA ASN A 24 4.26 2.77 -23.21
C ASN A 24 3.03 3.55 -22.73
N ILE A 25 2.07 2.88 -22.07
CA ILE A 25 0.86 3.51 -21.54
C ILE A 25 1.09 3.90 -20.08
N LEU A 26 0.61 5.09 -19.73
CA LEU A 26 0.58 5.56 -18.36
C LEU A 26 -0.78 5.22 -17.75
N ILE A 27 -0.76 4.58 -16.58
CA ILE A 27 -1.98 4.09 -15.92
C ILE A 27 -2.28 4.87 -14.64
N ASP A 28 -3.51 4.75 -14.15
CA ASP A 28 -3.91 5.22 -12.82
C ASP A 28 -4.08 3.98 -11.91
N VAL A 29 -3.60 4.06 -10.67
CA VAL A 29 -3.76 3.00 -9.66
C VAL A 29 -4.09 3.60 -8.30
N ILE A 30 -4.88 2.89 -7.51
CA ILE A 30 -5.22 3.28 -6.14
C ILE A 30 -5.05 2.10 -5.21
N GLY A 31 -4.51 2.34 -4.01
CA GLY A 31 -4.35 1.32 -3.00
C GLY A 31 -3.97 1.87 -1.64
N GLU A 32 -4.05 1.00 -0.63
CA GLU A 32 -3.49 1.25 0.69
C GLU A 32 -1.96 1.11 0.65
N VAL A 33 -1.26 2.09 1.22
CA VAL A 33 0.20 2.07 1.35
C VAL A 33 0.60 1.05 2.41
N ALA A 34 1.48 0.12 2.05
CA ALA A 34 2.03 -0.92 2.91
C ALA A 34 3.54 -1.07 2.68
N ASP A 35 4.25 -1.64 3.66
CA ASP A 35 5.69 -1.91 3.62
C ASP A 35 6.55 -0.71 3.15
N LEU A 36 6.25 0.49 3.66
CA LEU A 36 7.01 1.69 3.33
C LEU A 36 8.45 1.58 3.86
N GLU A 37 9.43 1.59 2.95
CA GLU A 37 10.84 1.64 3.31
C GLU A 37 11.29 3.07 3.64
N HIS A 38 12.54 3.21 4.10
CA HIS A 38 13.15 4.52 4.32
C HIS A 38 13.45 5.24 2.99
N LEU A 39 13.37 6.57 2.99
CA LEU A 39 13.82 7.38 1.87
C LEU A 39 15.34 7.21 1.66
N GLN A 40 15.73 6.81 0.46
CA GLN A 40 17.12 6.55 0.08
C GLN A 40 17.63 7.61 -0.90
N THR A 41 18.87 8.07 -0.72
CA THR A 41 19.58 8.85 -1.75
C THR A 41 20.51 7.91 -2.52
N VAL A 42 20.31 7.80 -3.82
CA VAL A 42 21.10 6.95 -4.72
C VAL A 42 21.72 7.76 -5.85
N LEU A 43 22.87 7.31 -6.36
CA LEU A 43 23.55 7.95 -7.48
C LEU A 43 23.06 7.34 -8.80
N CYS A 44 22.34 8.11 -9.61
CA CYS A 44 21.87 7.70 -10.94
C CYS A 44 22.52 8.58 -12.01
N SER A 45 23.35 7.97 -12.86
CA SER A 45 24.08 8.67 -13.93
C SER A 45 24.88 9.88 -13.41
N GLY A 46 25.55 9.71 -12.27
CA GLY A 46 26.36 10.76 -11.63
C GLY A 46 25.57 11.87 -10.93
N LYS A 47 24.23 11.76 -10.87
CA LYS A 47 23.37 12.70 -10.13
C LYS A 47 22.71 11.99 -8.96
N GLU A 48 22.74 12.63 -7.79
CA GLU A 48 21.98 12.15 -6.64
C GLU A 48 20.48 12.25 -6.94
N ARG A 49 19.76 11.19 -6.60
CA ARG A 49 18.31 11.10 -6.69
C ARG A 49 17.79 10.42 -5.43
N LYS A 50 16.70 10.95 -4.90
CA LYS A 50 15.97 10.30 -3.82
C LYS A 50 15.00 9.29 -4.40
N LYS A 51 14.88 8.12 -3.77
CA LYS A 51 13.87 7.11 -4.05
C LYS A 51 13.28 6.55 -2.76
N ILE A 52 12.09 5.99 -2.86
CA ILE A 52 11.46 5.23 -1.78
C ILE A 52 10.73 4.04 -2.39
N GLU A 53 10.81 2.91 -1.71
CA GLU A 53 10.16 1.66 -2.10
C GLU A 53 9.04 1.35 -1.10
N PHE A 54 7.93 0.83 -1.61
CA PHE A 54 6.76 0.44 -0.84
C PHE A 54 5.87 -0.47 -1.68
N SER A 55 4.76 -0.92 -1.13
CA SER A 55 3.72 -1.61 -1.89
C SER A 55 2.37 -0.90 -1.77
N LEU A 56 1.56 -0.97 -2.82
CA LEU A 56 0.13 -0.69 -2.73
C LEU A 56 -0.63 -2.00 -2.55
N THR A 57 -1.67 -1.99 -1.73
CA THR A 57 -2.60 -3.11 -1.54
C THR A 57 -4.00 -2.72 -2.02
N ASP A 58 -4.62 -3.55 -2.88
CA ASP A 58 -5.98 -3.31 -3.40
C ASP A 58 -7.08 -3.83 -2.44
N LEU A 59 -8.34 -3.63 -2.83
CA LEU A 59 -9.52 -4.05 -2.07
C LEU A 59 -9.69 -5.58 -1.94
N ASP A 60 -9.01 -6.37 -2.76
CA ASP A 60 -8.99 -7.83 -2.68
C ASP A 60 -7.74 -8.35 -1.94
N GLY A 61 -6.85 -7.45 -1.50
CA GLY A 61 -5.62 -7.79 -0.80
C GLY A 61 -4.45 -8.16 -1.72
N ARG A 62 -4.58 -7.95 -3.03
CA ARG A 62 -3.44 -8.07 -3.95
C ARG A 62 -2.48 -6.91 -3.73
N ARG A 63 -1.21 -7.16 -3.98
CA ARG A 63 -0.13 -6.20 -3.73
C ARG A 63 0.66 -5.92 -4.99
N ILE A 64 1.11 -4.68 -5.15
CA ILE A 64 2.03 -4.31 -6.22
C ILE A 64 3.17 -3.45 -5.69
N ALA A 65 4.40 -3.82 -6.06
CA ALA A 65 5.59 -3.08 -5.68
C ALA A 65 5.60 -1.70 -6.35
N CYS A 66 6.09 -0.71 -5.62
CA CYS A 66 6.19 0.67 -6.08
C CYS A 66 7.57 1.23 -5.76
N CYS A 67 8.15 1.99 -6.68
CA CYS A 67 9.35 2.80 -6.46
C CYS A 67 9.14 4.21 -6.99
N LEU A 68 9.01 5.18 -6.09
CA LEU A 68 8.84 6.59 -6.43
C LEU A 68 10.16 7.35 -6.27
N TRP A 69 10.30 8.43 -7.04
CA TRP A 69 11.53 9.21 -7.13
C TRP A 69 11.31 10.70 -6.85
N GLY A 70 12.36 11.37 -6.36
CA GLY A 70 12.38 12.82 -6.14
C GLY A 70 11.26 13.30 -5.22
N LYS A 71 10.56 14.36 -5.63
CA LYS A 71 9.46 14.97 -4.85
C LYS A 71 8.33 13.99 -4.49
N PHE A 72 8.10 12.96 -5.31
CA PHE A 72 7.08 11.96 -5.04
C PHE A 72 7.48 11.04 -3.90
N ALA A 73 8.77 10.68 -3.83
CA ALA A 73 9.32 9.88 -2.73
C ALA A 73 9.24 10.63 -1.39
N GLU A 74 9.60 11.90 -1.41
CA GLU A 74 9.50 12.78 -0.22
C GLU A 74 8.04 12.98 0.21
N SER A 75 7.12 13.09 -0.77
CA SER A 75 5.70 13.32 -0.48
C SER A 75 5.03 12.13 0.20
N ILE A 76 5.29 10.91 -0.26
CA ILE A 76 4.73 9.71 0.40
C ILE A 76 5.32 9.48 1.78
N GLU A 77 6.63 9.68 1.97
CA GLU A 77 7.26 9.60 3.29
C GLU A 77 6.62 10.61 4.26
N ALA A 78 6.47 11.87 3.85
CA ALA A 78 5.88 12.92 4.68
C ALA A 78 4.42 12.60 5.06
N ASN A 79 3.62 12.11 4.11
CA ASN A 79 2.21 11.79 4.37
C ASN A 79 2.05 10.59 5.29
N CYS A 80 2.86 9.53 5.11
CA CYS A 80 2.80 8.36 6.00
C CYS A 80 3.30 8.69 7.41
N ASN A 81 4.34 9.52 7.53
CA ASN A 81 4.80 10.00 8.84
C ASN A 81 3.74 10.87 9.54
N ALA A 82 3.05 11.73 8.78
CA ALA A 82 1.99 12.58 9.32
C ALA A 82 0.74 11.81 9.74
N ALA A 83 0.46 10.67 9.08
CA ALA A 83 -0.67 9.80 9.42
C ALA A 83 -0.51 9.11 10.79
N GLY A 84 0.70 9.02 11.34
CA GLY A 84 0.91 8.57 12.73
C GLY A 84 0.45 7.13 13.00
N GLY A 85 0.39 6.28 11.98
CA GLY A 85 -0.11 4.90 12.05
C GLY A 85 -1.50 4.71 11.45
N ASP A 86 -2.20 5.78 11.09
CA ASP A 86 -3.45 5.67 10.33
C ASP A 86 -3.20 5.18 8.91
N THR A 87 -4.18 4.45 8.36
CA THR A 87 -4.17 3.97 6.98
C THR A 87 -4.03 5.14 5.99
N VAL A 88 -3.10 5.02 5.05
CA VAL A 88 -2.92 5.97 3.95
C VAL A 88 -3.36 5.31 2.64
N ILE A 89 -4.40 5.88 2.03
CA ILE A 89 -4.81 5.52 0.67
C ILE A 89 -4.11 6.45 -0.31
N CYS A 90 -3.41 5.86 -1.26
CA CYS A 90 -2.63 6.57 -2.26
C CYS A 90 -3.22 6.32 -3.65
N LEU A 91 -3.58 7.40 -4.34
CA LEU A 91 -3.90 7.41 -5.75
C LEU A 91 -2.68 7.90 -6.51
N LEU A 92 -2.13 7.04 -7.36
CA LEU A 92 -1.07 7.37 -8.30
C LEU A 92 -1.66 7.48 -9.69
N ARG A 93 -1.39 8.59 -10.38
CA ARG A 93 -1.86 8.82 -11.75
C ARG A 93 -0.72 8.99 -12.71
N PHE A 94 -0.96 8.56 -13.94
CA PHE A 94 -0.01 8.58 -15.04
C PHE A 94 1.34 7.95 -14.66
N VAL A 95 1.30 6.76 -14.05
CA VAL A 95 2.49 6.00 -13.64
C VAL A 95 2.89 4.97 -14.69
N LYS A 96 4.17 4.58 -14.67
CA LYS A 96 4.73 3.55 -15.54
C LYS A 96 4.72 2.21 -14.83
N VAL A 97 4.28 1.18 -15.52
CA VAL A 97 4.57 -0.21 -15.18
C VAL A 97 5.92 -0.56 -15.81
N GLY A 98 6.78 -1.24 -15.06
CA GLY A 98 8.02 -1.79 -15.57
C GLY A 98 8.47 -3.00 -14.78
N THR A 99 9.51 -3.67 -15.25
CA THR A 99 10.15 -4.77 -14.53
C THR A 99 11.50 -4.32 -14.00
N TYR A 100 11.73 -4.50 -12.70
CA TYR A 100 13.02 -4.27 -12.07
C TYR A 100 13.42 -5.49 -11.26
N ARG A 101 14.60 -6.07 -11.54
CA ARG A 101 15.09 -7.31 -10.89
C ARG A 101 14.07 -8.45 -10.90
N ASP A 102 13.48 -8.68 -12.08
CA ASP A 102 12.48 -9.73 -12.33
C ASP A 102 11.16 -9.55 -11.55
N GLU A 103 10.92 -8.36 -10.98
CA GLU A 103 9.67 -8.01 -10.29
C GLU A 103 8.94 -6.88 -11.03
N ILE A 104 7.63 -7.04 -11.21
CA ILE A 104 6.77 -5.99 -11.76
C ILE A 104 6.60 -4.89 -10.72
N GLN A 105 6.90 -3.65 -11.11
CA GLN A 105 6.90 -2.50 -10.23
C GLN A 105 6.30 -1.27 -10.92
N ILE A 106 5.61 -0.45 -10.14
CA ILE A 106 5.10 0.85 -10.53
C ILE A 106 6.09 1.95 -10.18
N SER A 107 6.34 2.88 -11.11
CA SER A 107 7.17 4.06 -10.85
C SER A 107 6.58 5.32 -11.49
N ASN A 108 6.95 6.49 -10.97
CA ASN A 108 6.51 7.76 -11.56
C ASN A 108 7.21 8.04 -12.91
N SER A 109 6.43 8.54 -13.88
CA SER A 109 6.89 9.01 -15.18
C SER A 109 7.37 10.47 -15.08
N TYR A 110 8.56 10.66 -14.50
CA TYR A 110 9.13 11.99 -14.25
C TYR A 110 8.11 12.94 -13.57
N ASP A 111 7.87 14.11 -14.16
CA ASP A 111 6.92 15.11 -13.68
C ASP A 111 5.49 14.95 -14.23
N ALA A 112 5.25 13.95 -15.10
CA ALA A 112 3.92 13.71 -15.64
C ALA A 112 2.97 13.04 -14.63
N SER A 113 3.53 12.26 -13.71
CA SER A 113 2.73 11.57 -12.70
C SER A 113 2.12 12.52 -11.68
N GLN A 114 1.03 12.09 -11.06
CA GLN A 114 0.40 12.77 -9.95
C GLN A 114 0.24 11.80 -8.77
N ILE A 115 0.24 12.33 -7.56
CA ILE A 115 0.04 11.57 -6.33
C ILE A 115 -0.98 12.31 -5.47
N PHE A 116 -1.96 11.58 -4.95
CA PHE A 116 -2.98 12.10 -4.04
C PHE A 116 -3.10 11.16 -2.86
N PHE A 117 -3.17 11.73 -1.66
CA PHE A 117 -3.33 10.98 -0.41
C PHE A 117 -4.73 11.20 0.14
N ASN A 118 -5.41 10.11 0.48
CA ASN A 118 -6.79 10.10 0.98
C ASN A 118 -7.71 11.05 0.19
N PRO A 119 -7.72 11.02 -1.17
CA PRO A 119 -8.55 11.93 -1.94
C PRO A 119 -10.03 11.66 -1.63
N PRO A 120 -10.90 12.70 -1.55
CA PRO A 120 -12.32 12.56 -1.23
C PRO A 120 -13.12 12.06 -2.45
N ILE A 121 -12.83 10.83 -2.87
CA ILE A 121 -13.42 10.14 -4.03
C ILE A 121 -14.02 8.79 -3.59
N MET A 122 -14.95 8.27 -4.39
CA MET A 122 -15.68 7.05 -4.04
C MET A 122 -14.77 5.84 -3.84
N GLU A 123 -13.68 5.77 -4.59
CA GLU A 123 -12.71 4.69 -4.56
C GLU A 123 -11.97 4.67 -3.22
N THR A 124 -11.59 5.84 -2.67
CA THR A 124 -11.01 5.95 -1.33
C THR A 124 -11.99 5.49 -0.25
N GLU A 125 -13.27 5.87 -0.37
CA GLU A 125 -14.32 5.47 0.59
C GLU A 125 -14.51 3.95 0.65
N ALA A 126 -14.24 3.22 -0.46
CA ALA A 126 -14.30 1.78 -0.48
C ALA A 126 -13.23 1.13 0.43
N PHE A 127 -12.03 1.70 0.49
CA PHE A 127 -10.97 1.22 1.39
C PHE A 127 -11.32 1.46 2.85
N LEU A 128 -11.87 2.63 3.18
CA LEU A 128 -12.29 2.94 4.55
C LEU A 128 -13.40 2.00 5.03
N LYS A 129 -14.35 1.66 4.16
CA LYS A 129 -15.39 0.68 4.46
C LYS A 129 -14.83 -0.73 4.68
N ARG A 130 -13.81 -1.15 3.94
CA ARG A 130 -13.16 -2.45 4.17
C ARG A 130 -12.60 -2.56 5.59
N VAL A 131 -11.96 -1.51 6.10
CA VAL A 131 -11.43 -1.48 7.48
C VAL A 131 -12.56 -1.68 8.50
N LEU A 132 -13.73 -1.08 8.25
CA LEU A 132 -14.91 -1.23 9.11
C LEU A 132 -15.56 -2.63 9.04
N ILE A 133 -15.24 -3.44 8.02
CA ILE A 133 -15.81 -4.78 7.81
C ILE A 133 -14.81 -5.89 8.22
N MET A 134 -13.60 -5.55 8.72
CA MET A 134 -12.81 -6.55 9.44
C MET A 134 -13.68 -7.14 10.56
N PRO A 135 -13.79 -8.47 10.67
CA PRO A 135 -14.64 -9.05 11.69
C PRO A 135 -14.08 -8.62 13.05
N LEU A 136 -14.88 -7.85 13.79
CA LEU A 136 -14.72 -7.74 15.23
C LEU A 136 -14.54 -9.18 15.73
N VAL A 137 -13.39 -9.49 16.32
CA VAL A 137 -13.17 -10.82 16.88
C VAL A 137 -14.15 -10.95 18.04
N TYR A 138 -15.24 -11.69 17.81
CA TYR A 138 -16.21 -12.00 18.85
C TYR A 138 -15.55 -12.95 19.85
N ASN A 139 -15.38 -12.50 21.08
CA ASN A 139 -15.28 -13.40 22.21
C ASN A 139 -16.57 -13.26 23.03
N ALA A 140 -17.03 -14.37 23.63
CA ALA A 140 -18.43 -14.60 23.97
C ALA A 140 -19.11 -13.53 24.87
N ASP A 141 -18.38 -12.60 25.49
CA ASP A 141 -18.95 -11.69 26.50
C ASP A 141 -18.50 -10.21 26.48
N ASN A 142 -17.76 -9.68 25.48
CA ASN A 142 -17.65 -8.22 25.26
C ASN A 142 -16.85 -7.80 24.01
N PHE A 143 -17.11 -6.57 23.52
CA PHE A 143 -16.31 -5.89 22.49
C PHE A 143 -14.96 -5.43 23.06
N ILE A 144 -13.86 -5.79 22.40
CA ILE A 144 -12.50 -5.29 22.68
C ILE A 144 -11.78 -4.92 21.38
N THR A 145 -10.92 -3.90 21.45
CA THR A 145 -10.14 -3.35 20.33
C THR A 145 -8.88 -4.20 20.05
N LEU A 146 -8.30 -4.13 18.85
CA LEU A 146 -7.07 -4.89 18.47
C LEU A 146 -5.88 -4.64 19.42
N GLN A 147 -5.80 -3.43 19.98
CA GLN A 147 -4.81 -3.05 20.99
C GLN A 147 -4.95 -3.89 22.27
N GLU A 148 -6.17 -4.26 22.65
CA GLU A 148 -6.47 -5.04 23.86
C GLU A 148 -6.28 -6.55 23.63
N ALA A 149 -6.51 -7.03 22.41
CA ALA A 149 -6.31 -8.44 22.04
C ALA A 149 -4.84 -8.86 22.07
N ILE A 150 -3.92 -7.99 21.61
CA ILE A 150 -2.48 -8.27 21.58
C ILE A 150 -1.88 -8.35 23.01
N SER A 151 -2.53 -7.75 24.01
CA SER A 151 -2.07 -7.82 25.41
C SER A 151 -2.36 -9.16 26.10
N LEU A 152 -3.15 -10.06 25.49
CA LEU A 152 -3.59 -11.32 26.11
C LEU A 152 -2.69 -12.53 25.81
N ASP A 153 -1.71 -12.42 24.91
CA ASP A 153 -0.86 -13.55 24.48
C ASP A 153 0.30 -13.93 25.44
N CYS A 154 0.23 -13.55 26.72
CA CYS A 154 1.28 -13.90 27.70
C CYS A 154 1.03 -15.17 28.55
N ILE A 155 0.00 -16.01 28.30
CA ILE A 155 -0.31 -17.12 29.24
C ILE A 155 -0.17 -18.56 28.72
N ASN A 156 -0.07 -18.86 27.42
CA ASN A 156 -0.03 -20.27 26.99
C ASN A 156 1.25 -20.69 26.27
N LEU A 157 2.36 -20.71 27.01
CA LEU A 157 3.55 -21.53 26.70
C LEU A 157 3.86 -22.49 27.85
N GLN A 158 3.30 -23.70 27.79
CA GLN A 158 3.91 -24.90 28.35
C GLN A 158 3.85 -26.00 27.27
N PRO A 159 4.97 -26.67 26.94
CA PRO A 159 5.01 -27.69 25.91
C PRO A 159 4.34 -28.99 26.36
N THR A 160 3.61 -29.60 25.42
CA THR A 160 3.15 -30.99 25.48
C THR A 160 4.35 -31.93 25.60
N SER A 161 4.36 -32.79 26.62
CA SER A 161 5.17 -34.01 26.60
C SER A 161 4.26 -35.19 26.31
N ALA A 162 4.48 -35.80 25.14
CA ALA A 162 3.98 -37.11 24.76
C ALA A 162 5.18 -38.09 24.76
N GLY A 163 4.94 -39.31 25.27
CA GLY A 163 5.86 -40.46 25.29
C GLY A 163 6.51 -40.68 26.65
N VAL A 164 6.53 -41.87 27.25
CA VAL A 164 6.86 -43.19 26.68
C VAL A 164 6.21 -44.34 27.49
N LEU A 165 5.90 -45.41 26.77
CA LEU A 165 5.43 -46.74 27.17
C LEU A 165 6.29 -47.45 28.25
N ALA A 166 5.64 -48.15 29.17
CA ALA A 166 5.83 -49.58 29.50
C ALA A 166 4.77 -50.02 30.53
#